data_AF-C1GSW5-F1
#
_entry.id   AF-C1GSW5-F1
#
_cell.length_a   1.000
_cell.length_b   1.000
_cell.length_c   1.000
_cell.angle_alpha   90.00
_cell.angle_beta   90.00
_cell.angle_gamma   90.00
#
_symmetry.space_group_name_H-M   'P 1'
#
loop_
_entity.id
_entity.type
_entity.pdbx_description
1 polymer ?
#
loop_
_entity_poly.entity_id
_entity_poly.type
_entity_poly.pdbx_seq_one_letter_code
_entity_poly.pdbx_strand_id
1 'polypeptide(L)'
;MDFPYICLLLTLLQKANIPVCIVGELALNYYNPPRVVHDLELCVPARDLELATSIFRAQKCLTEQEATNYNIYTEYKRGFPRFQLSSSMPSFVVLFTDAYYHLNQLEQNIIPPQEHKGRQEYYSKEILDSVAADQVATLPLPRFAPFFTGFCRMYIKKQEATAAIAAEMLVDGLDIDEAWCRKRLSAPEYVAELKFALGLAEWNWSRISDFTPNEVTYFIVNRQEAQRVRQMPGFS
;
A
#
# COMPACT_ATOMS: atom_id res chain seq x y z
N MET A 1 -14.90 0.75 1.23
CA MET A 1 -15.22 -0.45 2.02
C MET A 1 -15.22 -0.07 3.49
N ASP A 2 -16.25 -0.44 4.26
CA ASP A 2 -16.37 0.01 5.64
C ASP A 2 -15.41 -0.73 6.58
N PHE A 3 -14.87 -0.01 7.57
CA PHE A 3 -13.89 -0.54 8.52
C PHE A 3 -14.31 -1.85 9.23
N PRO A 4 -15.58 -2.06 9.64
CA PRO A 4 -16.01 -3.33 10.22
C PRO A 4 -15.77 -4.55 9.31
N TYR A 5 -15.85 -4.37 7.99
CA TYR A 5 -15.58 -5.44 7.04
C TYR A 5 -14.09 -5.72 6.90
N ILE A 6 -13.26 -4.67 6.91
CA ILE A 6 -11.80 -4.83 6.98
C ILE A 6 -11.44 -5.65 8.23
N CYS A 7 -11.98 -5.27 9.39
CA CYS A 7 -11.76 -6.01 10.65
C CYS A 7 -12.20 -7.48 10.58
N LEU A 8 -13.36 -7.77 9.98
CA LEU A 8 -13.84 -9.14 9.79
C LEU A 8 -12.83 -9.97 9.00
N LEU A 9 -12.38 -9.47 7.85
CA LEU A 9 -11.45 -10.17 6.96
C LEU A 9 -10.09 -10.41 7.64
N LEU A 10 -9.56 -9.39 8.30
CA LEU A 10 -8.31 -9.51 9.07
C LEU A 10 -8.43 -10.52 10.22
N THR A 11 -9.54 -10.50 10.94
CA THR A 11 -9.80 -11.44 12.06
C THR A 11 -9.86 -12.90 11.57
N LEU A 12 -10.44 -13.14 10.39
CA LEU A 12 -10.51 -14.49 9.80
C LEU A 12 -9.11 -15.05 9.52
N LEU A 13 -8.23 -14.24 8.93
CA LEU A 13 -6.84 -14.63 8.64
C LEU A 13 -6.02 -14.80 9.94
N GLN A 14 -6.20 -13.87 10.89
CA GLN A 14 -5.53 -13.94 12.19
C GLN A 14 -5.91 -15.21 12.98
N LYS A 15 -7.19 -15.59 12.99
CA LYS A 15 -7.66 -16.83 13.64
C LYS A 15 -7.04 -18.10 13.05
N ALA A 16 -6.60 -18.06 11.80
CA ALA A 16 -5.91 -19.13 11.13
C ALA A 16 -4.38 -19.03 11.23
N ASN A 17 -3.85 -18.09 12.02
CA ASN A 17 -2.42 -17.77 12.13
C ASN A 17 -1.78 -17.44 10.76
N ILE A 18 -2.52 -16.78 9.87
CA ILE A 18 -2.00 -16.30 8.59
C ILE A 18 -1.59 -14.83 8.77
N PRO A 19 -0.30 -14.49 8.66
CA PRO A 19 0.14 -13.11 8.57
C PRO A 19 -0.54 -12.41 7.40
N VAL A 20 -0.98 -11.17 7.60
CA VAL A 20 -1.64 -10.37 6.57
C VAL A 20 -1.15 -8.93 6.65
N CYS A 21 -0.93 -8.31 5.49
CA CYS A 21 -0.63 -6.90 5.36
C CYS A 21 -1.62 -6.26 4.39
N ILE A 22 -2.13 -5.07 4.70
CA ILE A 22 -2.88 -4.25 3.75
C ILE A 22 -1.90 -3.64 2.75
N VAL A 23 -2.20 -3.75 1.47
CA VAL A 23 -1.41 -3.17 0.38
C VAL A 23 -2.32 -2.34 -0.53
N GLY A 24 -1.84 -1.91 -1.70
CA GLY A 24 -2.67 -1.23 -2.68
C GLY A 24 -3.14 0.16 -2.25
N GLU A 25 -4.35 0.52 -2.66
CA GLU A 25 -4.90 1.88 -2.55
C GLU A 25 -4.98 2.39 -1.11
N LEU A 26 -5.42 1.56 -0.15
CA LEU A 26 -5.52 1.98 1.25
C LEU A 26 -4.14 2.19 1.89
N ALA A 27 -3.14 1.37 1.54
CA ALA A 27 -1.76 1.55 1.99
C ALA A 27 -1.10 2.77 1.32
N LEU A 28 -1.48 3.09 0.08
CA LEU A 28 -1.09 4.35 -0.55
C LEU A 28 -1.72 5.55 0.19
N ASN A 29 -3.01 5.53 0.53
CA ASN A 29 -3.61 6.62 1.32
C ASN A 29 -2.89 6.83 2.66
N TYR A 30 -2.48 5.74 3.33
CA TYR A 30 -1.68 5.85 4.54
C TYR A 30 -0.43 6.69 4.30
N TYR A 31 0.32 6.45 3.23
CA TYR A 31 1.54 7.20 2.91
C TYR A 31 1.31 8.53 2.15
N ASN A 32 0.09 9.07 2.18
CA ASN A 32 -0.30 10.40 1.68
C ASN A 32 -0.54 10.59 0.16
N PRO A 33 -0.52 9.54 -0.69
CA PRO A 33 -1.23 9.61 -1.98
C PRO A 33 -2.77 9.65 -1.87
N PRO A 34 -3.45 10.59 -2.56
CA PRO A 34 -4.92 10.65 -2.64
C PRO A 34 -5.44 9.60 -3.63
N ARG A 35 -5.69 8.38 -3.15
CA ARG A 35 -6.33 7.30 -3.91
C ARG A 35 -7.78 7.10 -3.49
N VAL A 36 -8.66 6.87 -4.46
CA VAL A 36 -9.98 6.30 -4.19
C VAL A 36 -9.79 4.80 -3.96
N VAL A 37 -10.23 4.28 -2.82
CA VAL A 37 -10.14 2.85 -2.49
C VAL A 37 -11.32 2.09 -3.12
N HIS A 38 -11.07 1.48 -4.28
CA HIS A 38 -12.07 0.68 -4.99
C HIS A 38 -12.16 -0.72 -4.39
N ASP A 39 -11.00 -1.34 -4.21
CA ASP A 39 -10.85 -2.70 -3.66
C ASP A 39 -9.98 -2.66 -2.40
N LEU A 40 -10.24 -3.58 -1.47
CA LEU A 40 -9.30 -3.88 -0.40
C LEU A 40 -8.27 -4.88 -0.92
N GLU A 41 -7.00 -4.56 -0.78
CA GLU A 41 -5.91 -5.43 -1.25
C GLU A 41 -5.15 -5.94 -0.04
N LEU A 42 -5.15 -7.27 0.10
CA LEU A 42 -4.50 -7.96 1.22
C LEU A 42 -3.35 -8.81 0.67
N CYS A 43 -2.22 -8.72 1.32
CA CYS A 43 -1.04 -9.52 1.03
C CYS A 43 -0.88 -10.58 2.12
N VAL A 44 -0.72 -11.84 1.73
CA VAL A 44 -0.44 -12.99 2.62
C VAL A 44 0.82 -13.71 2.18
N PRO A 45 1.48 -14.53 3.02
CA PRO A 45 2.60 -15.34 2.56
C PRO A 45 2.20 -16.24 1.38
N ALA A 46 3.05 -16.36 0.36
CA ALA A 46 2.73 -17.14 -0.85
C ALA A 46 2.31 -18.59 -0.55
N ARG A 47 2.91 -19.20 0.49
CA ARG A 47 2.57 -20.55 0.97
C ARG A 47 1.18 -20.68 1.59
N ASP A 48 0.61 -19.57 2.06
CA ASP A 48 -0.66 -19.52 2.79
C ASP A 48 -1.82 -19.05 1.89
N LEU A 49 -1.56 -18.71 0.62
CA LEU A 49 -2.57 -18.19 -0.31
C LEU A 49 -3.77 -19.12 -0.45
N GLU A 50 -3.54 -20.42 -0.69
CA GLU A 50 -4.62 -21.40 -0.84
C GLU A 50 -5.45 -21.56 0.43
N LEU A 51 -4.80 -21.48 1.60
CA LEU A 51 -5.49 -21.56 2.89
C LEU A 51 -6.32 -20.29 3.15
N ALA A 52 -5.75 -19.10 2.94
CA ALA A 52 -6.44 -17.82 3.05
C ALA A 52 -7.66 -17.77 2.12
N THR A 53 -7.49 -18.23 0.88
CA THR A 53 -8.56 -18.32 -0.12
C THR A 53 -9.66 -19.27 0.32
N SER A 54 -9.30 -20.45 0.85
CA SER A 54 -10.27 -21.42 1.37
C SER A 54 -11.06 -20.89 2.58
N ILE A 55 -10.42 -20.12 3.46
CA ILE A 55 -11.10 -19.45 4.59
C ILE A 55 -12.12 -18.45 4.09
N PHE A 56 -11.78 -17.65 3.06
CA PHE A 56 -12.70 -16.68 2.47
C PHE A 56 -13.85 -17.36 1.73
N ARG A 57 -13.59 -18.43 0.96
CA ARG A 57 -14.64 -19.26 0.32
C ARG A 57 -15.63 -19.85 1.32
N ALA A 58 -15.19 -20.16 2.54
CA ALA A 58 -16.04 -20.70 3.59
C ALA A 58 -16.99 -19.66 4.23
N GLN A 59 -16.78 -18.35 3.98
CA GLN A 59 -17.63 -17.31 4.53
C GLN A 59 -18.88 -17.10 3.67
N LYS A 60 -20.06 -17.19 4.29
CA LYS A 60 -21.33 -16.95 3.60
C LYS A 60 -21.49 -15.53 3.05
N CYS A 61 -20.79 -14.56 3.64
CA CYS A 61 -20.76 -13.18 3.19
C CYS A 61 -19.67 -12.91 2.15
N LEU A 62 -19.00 -13.92 1.59
CA LEU A 62 -18.02 -13.72 0.53
C LEU A 62 -18.39 -14.60 -0.65
N THR A 63 -18.44 -14.00 -1.83
CA THR A 63 -18.59 -14.72 -3.10
C THR A 63 -17.32 -14.53 -3.90
N GLU A 64 -16.65 -15.62 -4.25
CA GLU A 64 -15.50 -15.57 -5.15
C GLU A 64 -15.95 -15.12 -6.55
N GLN A 65 -15.18 -14.23 -7.18
CA GLN A 65 -15.53 -13.61 -8.44
C GLN A 65 -14.32 -13.69 -9.39
N GLU A 66 -14.55 -14.19 -10.60
CA GLU A 66 -13.56 -14.08 -11.66
C GLU A 66 -13.70 -12.71 -12.32
N ALA A 67 -12.63 -11.91 -12.32
CA ALA A 67 -12.65 -10.65 -13.05
C ALA A 67 -12.56 -10.94 -14.56
N THR A 68 -13.52 -10.40 -15.32
CA THR A 68 -13.61 -10.61 -16.78
C THR A 68 -13.14 -9.41 -17.59
N ASN A 69 -13.27 -8.19 -17.05
CA ASN A 69 -12.96 -6.94 -17.74
C ASN A 69 -11.79 -6.22 -17.06
N TYR A 70 -10.57 -6.63 -17.41
CA TYR A 70 -9.38 -5.95 -16.94
C TYR A 70 -9.09 -4.69 -17.77
N ASN A 71 -8.65 -3.63 -17.10
CA ASN A 71 -8.14 -2.43 -17.73
C ASN A 71 -6.73 -2.13 -17.20
N ILE A 72 -6.12 -1.03 -17.66
CA ILE A 72 -4.76 -0.64 -17.26
C ILE A 72 -4.57 -0.47 -15.74
N TYR A 73 -5.64 -0.27 -14.97
CA TYR A 73 -5.62 -0.11 -13.51
C TYR A 73 -5.94 -1.40 -12.76
N THR A 74 -6.37 -2.47 -13.43
CA THR A 74 -6.75 -3.73 -12.76
C THR A 74 -6.00 -4.93 -13.31
N GLU A 75 -5.24 -4.80 -14.41
CA GLU A 75 -4.51 -5.91 -15.04
C GLU A 75 -3.59 -6.65 -14.06
N TYR A 76 -2.95 -5.93 -13.14
CA TYR A 76 -2.05 -6.50 -12.13
C TYR A 76 -2.78 -7.41 -11.11
N LYS A 77 -4.11 -7.34 -11.03
CA LYS A 77 -4.95 -8.19 -10.17
C LYS A 77 -5.21 -9.57 -10.82
N ARG A 78 -4.85 -9.75 -12.08
CA ARG A 78 -5.12 -10.99 -12.84
C ARG A 78 -4.43 -12.19 -12.18
N GLY A 79 -5.21 -13.26 -12.01
CA GLY A 79 -4.72 -14.52 -11.45
C GLY A 79 -4.70 -14.57 -9.91
N PHE A 80 -5.07 -13.49 -9.23
CA PHE A 80 -5.23 -13.48 -7.79
C PHE A 80 -6.68 -13.74 -7.37
N PRO A 81 -6.91 -14.50 -6.27
CA PRO A 81 -8.24 -14.72 -5.74
C PRO A 81 -8.93 -13.40 -5.37
N ARG A 82 -10.17 -13.24 -5.84
CA ARG A 82 -10.96 -12.03 -5.67
C ARG A 82 -12.33 -12.40 -5.11
N PHE A 83 -12.77 -11.67 -4.09
CA PHE A 83 -14.05 -11.91 -3.42
C PHE A 83 -14.86 -10.64 -3.34
N GLN A 84 -16.18 -10.78 -3.48
CA GLN A 84 -17.15 -9.73 -3.25
C GLN A 84 -17.91 -10.02 -1.97
N LEU A 85 -18.06 -9.02 -1.11
CA LEU A 85 -18.71 -9.14 0.20
C LEU A 85 -20.24 -9.20 0.12
N SER A 86 -20.82 -8.46 -0.82
CA SER A 86 -22.25 -8.50 -1.08
C SER A 86 -22.45 -8.14 -2.54
N SER A 87 -23.41 -8.77 -3.19
CA SER A 87 -23.81 -8.39 -4.56
C SER A 87 -24.25 -6.93 -4.67
N SER A 88 -24.63 -6.30 -3.55
CA SER A 88 -24.98 -4.88 -3.47
C SER A 88 -23.80 -3.92 -3.34
N MET A 89 -22.58 -4.43 -3.09
CA MET A 89 -21.38 -3.62 -2.87
C MET A 89 -20.42 -3.75 -4.05
N PRO A 90 -20.01 -2.66 -4.71
CA PRO A 90 -19.12 -2.73 -5.86
C PRO A 90 -17.65 -3.00 -5.49
N SER A 91 -17.31 -3.01 -4.20
CA SER A 91 -15.94 -3.23 -3.72
C SER A 91 -15.60 -4.71 -3.58
N PHE A 92 -14.38 -5.07 -3.97
CA PHE A 92 -13.85 -6.42 -3.83
C PHE A 92 -12.72 -6.46 -2.81
N VAL A 93 -12.41 -7.67 -2.33
CA VAL A 93 -11.13 -7.97 -1.68
C VAL A 93 -10.30 -8.84 -2.60
N VAL A 94 -9.02 -8.52 -2.77
CA VAL A 94 -8.07 -9.28 -3.59
C VAL A 94 -6.95 -9.80 -2.69
N LEU A 95 -6.66 -11.11 -2.79
CA LEU A 95 -5.57 -11.76 -2.04
C LEU A 95 -4.32 -11.85 -2.91
N PHE A 96 -3.32 -11.03 -2.60
CA PHE A 96 -1.99 -11.07 -3.18
C PHE A 96 -1.01 -11.87 -2.31
N THR A 97 0.15 -12.19 -2.89
CA THR A 97 1.25 -12.84 -2.16
C THR A 97 2.35 -11.85 -1.78
N ASP A 98 3.04 -12.13 -0.68
CA ASP A 98 4.27 -11.43 -0.28
C ASP A 98 5.38 -11.52 -1.33
N ALA A 99 5.48 -12.67 -2.01
CA ALA A 99 6.37 -12.86 -3.13
C ALA A 99 6.07 -11.92 -4.30
N TYR A 100 4.79 -11.63 -4.57
CA TYR A 100 4.37 -10.71 -5.62
C TYR A 100 4.74 -9.27 -5.31
N TYR A 101 4.46 -8.80 -4.08
CA TYR A 101 4.81 -7.45 -3.60
C TYR A 101 6.27 -7.30 -3.14
N HIS A 102 7.06 -8.37 -3.19
CA HIS A 102 8.42 -8.42 -2.64
C HIS A 102 8.52 -8.08 -1.14
N LEU A 103 7.51 -8.44 -0.37
CA LEU A 103 7.42 -8.28 1.09
C LEU A 103 7.73 -9.58 1.85
N ASN A 104 8.54 -10.47 1.28
CA ASN A 104 8.92 -11.74 1.92
C ASN A 104 9.38 -11.51 3.37
N GLN A 105 9.03 -12.44 4.27
CA GLN A 105 9.06 -12.22 5.73
C GLN A 105 8.03 -11.16 6.15
N LEU A 106 6.79 -11.34 5.69
CA LEU A 106 5.70 -10.35 5.76
C LEU A 106 5.56 -9.67 7.14
N GLU A 107 5.62 -10.44 8.23
CA GLU A 107 5.50 -9.91 9.60
C GLU A 107 6.57 -8.87 9.94
N GLN A 108 7.79 -9.02 9.42
CA GLN A 108 8.88 -8.05 9.65
C GLN A 108 8.68 -6.77 8.83
N ASN A 109 7.86 -6.81 7.79
CA ASN A 109 7.55 -5.68 6.94
C ASN A 109 6.27 -4.97 7.38
N ILE A 110 5.59 -5.41 8.44
CA ILE A 110 4.41 -4.73 9.01
C ILE A 110 4.85 -3.76 10.11
N ILE A 111 4.19 -2.61 10.19
CA ILE A 111 4.40 -1.64 11.27
C ILE A 111 3.91 -2.26 12.59
N PRO A 112 4.76 -2.41 13.61
CA PRO A 112 4.35 -2.96 14.89
C PRO A 112 3.45 -1.96 15.65
N PRO A 113 2.45 -2.43 16.43
CA PRO A 113 1.52 -1.56 17.15
C PRO A 113 2.17 -0.51 18.05
N GLN A 114 3.38 -0.78 18.56
CA GLN A 114 4.12 0.13 19.41
C GLN A 114 4.57 1.40 18.67
N GLU A 115 4.85 1.31 17.37
CA GLU A 115 5.21 2.49 16.55
C GLU A 115 4.02 3.46 16.37
N HIS A 116 2.78 2.98 16.46
CA HIS A 116 1.57 3.81 16.37
C HIS A 116 1.27 4.61 17.65
N LYS A 117 1.82 4.21 18.80
CA LYS A 117 1.47 4.80 20.10
C LYS A 117 1.87 6.27 20.17
N GLY A 118 0.87 7.16 20.30
CA GLY A 118 1.08 8.61 20.41
C GLY A 118 1.49 9.27 19.10
N ARG A 119 1.24 8.62 17.96
CA ARG A 119 1.61 9.12 16.62
C ARG A 119 0.40 9.43 15.73
N GLN A 120 -0.80 9.43 16.30
CA GLN A 120 -2.05 9.60 15.55
C GLN A 120 -2.13 10.92 14.79
N GLU A 121 -1.54 11.99 15.33
CA GLU A 121 -1.44 13.32 14.72
C GLU A 121 -0.61 13.37 13.41
N TYR A 122 0.24 12.38 13.18
CA TYR A 122 1.09 12.31 11.99
C TYR A 122 0.44 11.58 10.83
N TYR A 123 -0.67 10.86 11.04
CA TYR A 123 -1.33 10.13 9.96
C TYR A 123 -1.72 11.04 8.80
N SER A 124 -1.61 10.51 7.59
CA SER A 124 -2.07 11.16 6.37
C SER A 124 -3.55 11.54 6.47
N LYS A 125 -3.90 12.72 5.97
CA LYS A 125 -5.31 13.12 5.85
C LYS A 125 -6.08 12.18 4.91
N GLU A 126 -5.40 11.66 3.88
CA GLU A 126 -5.97 10.80 2.85
C GLU A 126 -6.50 9.47 3.42
N ILE A 127 -5.85 8.92 4.46
CA ILE A 127 -6.39 7.73 5.14
C ILE A 127 -7.47 8.10 6.16
N LEU A 128 -7.32 9.25 6.83
CA LEU A 128 -8.26 9.73 7.84
C LEU A 128 -9.63 10.10 7.27
N ASP A 129 -9.70 10.40 5.97
CA ASP A 129 -10.96 10.59 5.24
C ASP A 129 -11.82 9.31 5.17
N SER A 130 -11.22 8.13 5.37
CA SER A 130 -11.91 6.83 5.27
C SER A 130 -11.85 5.99 6.55
N VAL A 131 -10.85 6.18 7.41
CA VAL A 131 -10.58 5.35 8.60
C VAL A 131 -10.19 6.23 9.77
N ALA A 132 -10.87 6.08 10.91
CA ALA A 132 -10.57 6.89 12.10
C ALA A 132 -9.15 6.59 12.65
N ALA A 133 -8.52 7.55 13.35
CA ALA A 133 -7.13 7.41 13.76
C ALA A 133 -6.87 6.22 14.71
N ASP A 134 -7.81 5.92 15.60
CA ASP A 134 -7.76 4.74 16.47
C ASP A 134 -7.86 3.43 15.70
N GLN A 135 -8.63 3.44 14.60
CA GLN A 135 -8.79 2.32 13.69
C GLN A 135 -7.55 2.09 12.83
N VAL A 136 -6.92 3.15 12.31
CA VAL A 136 -5.66 3.07 11.54
C VAL A 136 -4.57 2.34 12.33
N ALA A 137 -4.46 2.60 13.64
CA ALA A 137 -3.46 1.97 14.50
C ALA A 137 -3.62 0.44 14.65
N THR A 138 -4.76 -0.13 14.25
CA THR A 138 -5.01 -1.58 14.27
C THR A 138 -4.77 -2.26 12.92
N LEU A 139 -4.56 -1.48 11.86
CA LEU A 139 -4.38 -2.02 10.52
C LEU A 139 -2.93 -2.53 10.34
N PRO A 140 -2.72 -3.73 9.76
CA PRO A 140 -1.39 -4.22 9.46
C PRO A 140 -0.87 -3.54 8.19
N LEU A 141 -0.34 -2.33 8.34
CA LEU A 141 0.19 -1.52 7.26
C LEU A 141 1.68 -1.83 7.03
N PRO A 142 2.19 -1.74 5.79
CA PRO A 142 3.57 -2.09 5.48
C PRO A 142 4.49 -0.96 5.91
N ARG A 143 5.73 -1.27 6.30
CA ARG A 143 6.81 -0.29 6.43
C ARG A 143 7.11 0.33 5.06
N PHE A 144 7.46 1.60 5.05
CA PHE A 144 7.56 2.38 3.83
C PHE A 144 8.65 1.87 2.88
N ALA A 145 9.87 1.68 3.40
CA ALA A 145 11.01 1.27 2.58
C ALA A 145 10.79 -0.06 1.82
N PRO A 146 10.37 -1.18 2.46
CA PRO A 146 10.10 -2.41 1.72
C PRO A 146 8.91 -2.28 0.78
N PHE A 147 7.87 -1.50 1.13
CA PHE A 147 6.72 -1.27 0.26
C PHE A 147 7.08 -0.52 -1.03
N PHE A 148 7.79 0.61 -0.87
CA PHE A 148 8.29 1.40 -1.99
C PHE A 148 9.23 0.58 -2.89
N THR A 149 10.19 -0.13 -2.28
CA THR A 149 11.13 -1.01 -2.99
C THR A 149 10.39 -2.11 -3.75
N GLY A 150 9.31 -2.65 -3.17
CA GLY A 150 8.44 -3.64 -3.79
C GLY A 150 7.86 -3.14 -5.11
N PHE A 151 7.28 -1.94 -5.12
CA PHE A 151 6.75 -1.33 -6.35
C PHE A 151 7.84 -1.05 -7.39
N CYS A 152 8.99 -0.51 -6.98
CA CYS A 152 10.13 -0.32 -7.89
C CYS A 152 10.51 -1.66 -8.56
N ARG A 153 10.64 -2.72 -7.76
CA ARG A 153 11.03 -4.04 -8.24
C ARG A 153 9.97 -4.70 -9.12
N MET A 154 8.68 -4.54 -8.80
CA MET A 154 7.56 -4.99 -9.64
C MET A 154 7.63 -4.36 -11.03
N TYR A 155 7.82 -3.04 -11.11
CA TYR A 155 7.99 -2.36 -12.39
C TYR A 155 9.25 -2.85 -13.14
N ILE A 156 10.39 -2.89 -12.48
CA ILE A 156 11.67 -3.31 -13.11
C ILE A 156 11.57 -4.73 -13.68
N LYS A 157 11.00 -5.67 -12.93
CA LYS A 157 10.95 -7.09 -13.31
C LYS A 157 9.80 -7.46 -14.24
N LYS A 158 8.64 -6.83 -14.09
CA LYS A 158 7.40 -7.23 -14.77
C LYS A 158 6.83 -6.15 -15.70
N GLN A 159 7.41 -4.95 -15.71
CA GLN A 159 6.90 -3.80 -16.46
C GLN A 159 5.46 -3.43 -16.06
N GLU A 160 5.09 -3.67 -14.80
CA GLU A 160 3.77 -3.33 -14.26
C GLU A 160 3.63 -1.82 -14.12
N ALA A 161 2.90 -1.20 -15.04
CA ALA A 161 2.71 0.26 -15.09
C ALA A 161 2.06 0.81 -13.80
N THR A 162 1.12 0.08 -13.19
CA THR A 162 0.50 0.47 -11.93
C THR A 162 1.50 0.52 -10.77
N ALA A 163 2.52 -0.34 -10.77
CA ALA A 163 3.59 -0.30 -9.79
C ALA A 163 4.50 0.92 -9.97
N ALA A 164 4.81 1.30 -11.21
CA ALA A 164 5.54 2.55 -11.49
C ALA A 164 4.77 3.78 -10.99
N ILE A 165 3.46 3.85 -11.29
CA ILE A 165 2.58 4.93 -10.83
C ILE A 165 2.54 4.97 -9.29
N ALA A 166 2.39 3.82 -8.64
CA ALA A 166 2.38 3.74 -7.17
C ALA A 166 3.71 4.20 -6.56
N ALA A 167 4.85 3.82 -7.15
CA ALA A 167 6.17 4.29 -6.70
C ALA A 167 6.32 5.82 -6.86
N GLU A 168 5.91 6.38 -8.00
CA GLU A 168 5.92 7.83 -8.22
C GLU A 168 5.04 8.56 -7.21
N MET A 169 3.83 8.05 -6.99
CA MET A 169 2.90 8.62 -6.01
C MET A 169 3.49 8.61 -4.59
N LEU A 170 4.20 7.55 -4.20
CA LEU A 170 4.87 7.48 -2.90
C LEU A 170 6.02 8.48 -2.77
N VAL A 171 6.76 8.76 -3.85
CA VAL A 171 7.76 9.83 -3.89
C VAL A 171 7.11 11.17 -3.60
N ASP A 172 6.00 11.46 -4.28
CA ASP A 172 5.28 12.72 -4.10
C ASP A 172 4.59 12.80 -2.73
N GLY A 173 4.08 11.69 -2.22
CA GLY A 173 3.32 11.64 -0.97
C GLY A 173 4.14 11.93 0.28
N LEU A 174 5.44 11.59 0.26
CA LEU A 174 6.34 11.71 1.42
C LEU A 174 7.56 12.59 1.15
N ASP A 175 7.56 13.32 0.03
CA ASP A 175 8.68 14.17 -0.40
C ASP A 175 9.98 13.35 -0.50
N ILE A 176 9.99 12.18 -1.16
CA ILE A 176 11.21 11.36 -1.18
C ILE A 176 12.29 12.02 -2.04
N ASP A 177 13.46 12.26 -1.43
CA ASP A 177 14.59 12.90 -2.09
C ASP A 177 15.73 11.91 -2.40
N GLU A 178 16.72 12.39 -3.15
CA GLU A 178 17.92 11.63 -3.49
C GLU A 178 18.66 11.10 -2.24
N ALA A 179 18.72 11.90 -1.17
CA ALA A 179 19.43 11.52 0.05
C ALA A 179 18.75 10.32 0.74
N TRP A 180 17.42 10.33 0.81
CA TRP A 180 16.62 9.22 1.32
C TRP A 180 16.84 7.97 0.46
N CYS A 181 16.73 8.08 -0.86
CA CYS A 181 16.94 6.97 -1.80
C CYS A 181 18.30 6.32 -1.60
N ARG A 182 19.38 7.12 -1.60
CA ARG A 182 20.74 6.62 -1.40
C ARG A 182 20.93 5.96 -0.06
N LYS A 183 20.34 6.50 1.02
CA LYS A 183 20.46 5.93 2.36
C LYS A 183 19.74 4.59 2.50
N ARG A 184 18.57 4.44 1.89
CA ARG A 184 17.70 3.27 2.07
C ARG A 184 17.96 2.14 1.07
N LEU A 185 18.45 2.50 -0.12
CA LEU A 185 18.70 1.57 -1.21
C LEU A 185 20.21 1.45 -1.50
N SER A 186 21.06 1.61 -0.48
CA SER A 186 22.53 1.56 -0.62
C SER A 186 23.07 0.14 -0.82
N ALA A 187 22.29 -0.88 -0.48
CA ALA A 187 22.76 -2.27 -0.53
C ALA A 187 22.95 -2.73 -2.00
N PRO A 188 23.97 -3.53 -2.32
CA PRO A 188 24.30 -3.94 -3.69
C PRO A 188 23.15 -4.60 -4.45
N GLU A 189 22.22 -5.26 -3.76
CA GLU A 189 21.04 -5.91 -4.33
C GLU A 189 19.96 -4.93 -4.80
N TYR A 190 20.05 -3.64 -4.45
CA TYR A 190 19.07 -2.60 -4.79
C TYR A 190 19.56 -1.62 -5.87
N VAL A 191 20.63 -1.93 -6.62
CA VAL A 191 21.20 -1.00 -7.61
C VAL A 191 20.19 -0.57 -8.67
N ALA A 192 19.35 -1.50 -9.15
CA ALA A 192 18.34 -1.20 -10.17
C ALA A 192 17.19 -0.36 -9.58
N GLU A 193 16.74 -0.71 -8.38
CA GLU A 193 15.71 0.00 -7.62
C GLU A 193 16.17 1.41 -7.26
N LEU A 194 17.43 1.58 -6.82
CA LEU A 194 18.04 2.89 -6.55
C LEU A 194 18.05 3.74 -7.82
N LYS A 195 18.49 3.21 -8.96
CA LYS A 195 18.50 3.95 -10.23
C LYS A 195 17.10 4.43 -10.61
N PHE A 196 16.09 3.56 -10.47
CA PHE A 196 14.70 3.92 -10.76
C PHE A 196 14.16 4.97 -9.78
N ALA A 197 14.38 4.78 -8.48
CA ALA A 197 13.94 5.71 -7.42
C ALA A 197 14.59 7.10 -7.55
N LEU A 198 15.88 7.17 -7.91
CA LEU A 198 16.55 8.43 -8.20
C LEU A 198 15.93 9.16 -9.39
N GLY A 199 15.56 8.43 -10.44
CA GLY A 199 14.82 9.00 -11.57
C GLY A 199 13.47 9.57 -11.14
N LEU A 200 12.71 8.90 -10.27
CA LEU A 200 11.43 9.43 -9.78
C LEU A 200 11.60 10.69 -8.93
N ALA A 201 12.64 10.74 -8.09
CA ALA A 201 12.94 11.85 -7.19
C ALA A 201 13.48 13.09 -7.93
N GLU A 202 14.32 12.91 -8.96
CA GLU A 202 14.90 14.01 -9.75
C GLU A 202 13.85 14.90 -10.42
N TRP A 203 12.73 14.29 -10.84
CA TRP A 203 11.69 14.97 -11.63
C TRP A 203 10.45 15.34 -10.80
N ASN A 204 10.48 15.23 -9.47
CA ASN A 204 9.30 15.45 -8.64
C ASN A 204 8.72 16.88 -8.73
N TRP A 205 9.58 17.88 -8.84
CA TRP A 205 9.18 19.29 -8.99
C TRP A 205 8.38 19.53 -10.27
N SER A 206 8.63 18.75 -11.33
CA SER A 206 7.92 18.88 -12.61
C SER A 206 6.49 18.36 -12.58
N ARG A 207 6.13 17.60 -11.53
CA ARG A 207 4.78 17.07 -11.32
C ARG A 207 3.87 18.02 -10.56
N ILE A 208 4.40 19.08 -9.95
CA ILE A 208 3.59 20.09 -9.26
C ILE A 208 2.69 20.78 -10.30
N SER A 209 1.37 20.68 -10.09
CA SER A 209 0.40 21.28 -10.99
C SER A 209 0.21 22.75 -10.64
N ASP A 210 0.25 23.61 -11.67
CA ASP A 210 -0.06 25.05 -11.59
C ASP A 210 -1.47 25.32 -11.02
N PHE A 211 -2.34 24.30 -10.98
CA PHE A 211 -3.72 24.39 -10.48
C PHE A 211 -3.88 23.89 -9.04
N THR A 212 -2.81 23.49 -8.37
CA THR A 212 -2.83 23.03 -6.97
C THR A 212 -2.10 24.03 -6.08
N PRO A 213 -2.52 24.21 -4.81
CA PRO A 213 -1.81 25.07 -3.86
C PRO A 213 -0.50 24.44 -3.37
N ASN A 214 -0.01 23.38 -4.02
CA ASN A 214 1.08 22.56 -3.51
C ASN A 214 2.43 23.14 -3.89
N GLU A 215 3.32 23.30 -2.92
CA GLU A 215 4.62 23.96 -3.10
C GLU A 215 5.82 23.01 -2.95
N VAL A 216 5.61 21.79 -2.45
CA VAL A 216 6.72 20.84 -2.19
C VAL A 216 6.73 19.71 -3.21
N THR A 217 5.60 19.02 -3.36
CA THR A 217 5.40 17.94 -4.33
C THR A 217 3.98 18.02 -4.88
N TYR A 218 3.61 17.10 -5.78
CA TYR A 218 2.23 17.04 -6.27
C TYR A 218 1.17 16.81 -5.17
N PHE A 219 1.53 16.27 -4.00
CA PHE A 219 0.58 15.96 -2.91
C PHE A 219 0.79 16.76 -1.62
N ILE A 220 1.92 17.46 -1.47
CA ILE A 220 2.29 18.14 -0.22
C ILE A 220 2.24 19.65 -0.41
N VAL A 221 1.42 20.30 0.43
CA VAL A 221 1.13 21.73 0.32
C VAL A 221 2.37 22.56 0.66
N ASN A 222 3.02 22.26 1.79
CA ASN A 222 4.09 23.08 2.32
C ASN A 222 5.10 22.26 3.14
N ARG A 223 6.20 22.90 3.54
CA ARG A 223 7.29 22.25 4.31
C ARG A 223 6.83 21.68 5.66
N GLN A 224 5.83 22.27 6.31
CA GLN A 224 5.32 21.77 7.58
C GLN A 224 4.62 20.42 7.38
N GLU A 225 3.81 20.29 6.32
CA GLU A 225 3.19 19.02 5.95
C GLU A 225 4.26 17.99 5.53
N ALA A 226 5.27 18.38 4.75
CA ALA A 226 6.39 17.50 4.37
C ALA A 226 7.10 16.91 5.59
N GLN A 227 7.39 17.74 6.60
CA GLN A 227 8.00 17.28 7.85
C GLN A 227 7.07 16.36 8.63
N ARG A 228 5.77 16.67 8.68
CA ARG A 228 4.76 15.91 9.42
C ARG A 228 4.58 14.50 8.85
N VAL A 229 4.43 14.35 7.53
CA VAL A 229 4.18 13.03 6.91
C VAL A 229 5.40 12.10 7.04
N ARG A 230 6.61 12.66 7.13
CA ARG A 230 7.84 11.88 7.42
C ARG A 230 7.97 11.44 8.89
N GLN A 231 7.05 11.84 9.78
CA GLN A 231 6.96 11.34 11.17
C GLN A 231 5.97 10.18 11.33
N MET A 232 5.36 9.73 10.24
CA MET A 232 4.42 8.62 10.26
C MET A 232 5.10 7.31 10.70
N PRO A 233 4.41 6.46 11.50
CA PRO A 233 4.89 5.12 11.81
C PRO A 233 5.23 4.33 10.54
N GLY A 234 6.33 3.58 10.55
CA GLY A 234 6.82 2.83 9.39
C GLY A 234 7.65 3.60 8.36
N PHE A 235 7.80 4.93 8.46
CA PHE A 235 8.64 5.70 7.51
C PHE A 235 10.15 5.54 7.76
N SER A 236 10.56 5.49 9.03
CA SER A 236 11.97 5.54 9.48
C SER A 236 12.73 4.23 9.38
#